data_AF-A0A6C0K8R1-F1
#
_entry.id   AF-A0A6C0K8R1-F1
#
_cell.length_a   1.000
_cell.length_b   1.000
_cell.length_c   1.000
_cell.angle_alpha   90.00
_cell.angle_beta   90.00
_cell.angle_gamma   90.00
#
_symmetry.space_group_name_H-M   'P 1'
#
loop_
_entity.id
_entity.type
_entity.pdbx_description
1 polymer ?
#
loop_
_entity_poly.entity_id
_entity_poly.type
_entity_poly.pdbx_seq_one_letter_code
_entity_poly.pdbx_strand_id
1 'polypeptide(L)' 'ELRDIARLELEARRLPILIKRPMPDGTFEKWRLSDLLLL' A
#
# COMPACT_ATOMS: atom_id res chain seq x y z
N GLU A 1 5.61 19.81 -0.14
CA GLU A 1 6.95 19.19 0.00
C GLU A 1 6.86 17.66 0.10
N LEU A 2 6.84 17.02 1.30
CA LEU A 2 6.91 15.55 1.43
C LEU A 2 5.62 14.79 1.02
N ARG A 3 4.45 15.33 1.36
CA ARG A 3 3.15 14.72 0.98
C ARG A 3 3.00 14.66 -0.55
N ASP A 4 3.52 15.66 -1.24
CA ASP A 4 3.46 15.74 -2.70
C ASP A 4 4.36 14.69 -3.33
N ILE A 5 5.57 14.49 -2.78
CA ILE A 5 6.48 13.41 -3.19
C ILE A 5 5.81 12.04 -2.98
N ALA A 6 5.25 11.80 -1.79
CA ALA A 6 4.58 10.54 -1.49
C ALA A 6 3.37 10.28 -2.40
N ARG A 7 2.61 11.33 -2.78
CA ARG A 7 1.52 11.23 -3.75
C ARG A 7 2.04 10.83 -5.13
N LEU A 8 3.12 11.46 -5.61
CA LEU A 8 3.72 11.13 -6.91
C LEU A 8 4.30 9.70 -6.93
N GLU A 9 4.93 9.26 -5.84
CA GLU A 9 5.44 7.90 -5.72
C GLU A 9 4.32 6.85 -5.66
N LEU A 10 3.18 7.18 -5.03
CA LEU A 10 1.98 6.35 -5.01
C LEU A 10 1.39 6.20 -6.42
N GLU A 11 1.22 7.32 -7.13
CA GLU A 11 0.75 7.34 -8.52
C GLU A 11 1.67 6.52 -9.44
N ALA A 12 2.98 6.60 -9.23
CA ALA A 12 3.98 5.81 -9.96
C ALA A 12 4.10 4.34 -9.50
N ARG A 13 3.34 3.90 -8.48
CA ARG A 13 3.41 2.57 -7.85
C ARG A 13 4.82 2.19 -7.34
N ARG A 14 5.61 3.18 -6.89
CA ARG A 14 7.00 2.98 -6.45
C ARG A 14 7.18 2.89 -4.94
N LEU A 15 6.14 3.13 -4.16
CA LEU A 15 6.19 3.05 -2.71
C LEU A 15 6.45 1.59 -2.26
N PRO A 16 7.56 1.30 -1.56
CA PRO A 16 7.92 -0.05 -1.13
C PRO A 16 7.19 -0.45 0.17
N ILE A 17 5.86 -0.36 0.15
CA ILE A 17 5.00 -0.61 1.31
C ILE A 17 4.32 -1.98 1.18
N LEU A 18 4.40 -2.76 2.26
CA LEU A 18 3.64 -4.00 2.43
C LEU A 18 2.52 -3.78 3.46
N ILE A 19 1.29 -4.01 3.03
CA ILE A 19 0.09 -3.88 3.87
C ILE A 19 -0.18 -5.23 4.54
N LYS A 20 -0.32 -5.21 5.87
CA LYS A 20 -0.73 -6.37 6.69
C LYS A 20 -2.21 -6.21 7.06
N ARG A 21 -3.09 -6.96 6.39
CA ARG A 21 -4.53 -6.92 6.65
C ARG A 21 -4.94 -8.01 7.64
N PRO A 22 -5.43 -7.67 8.85
CA PRO A 22 -5.95 -8.66 9.79
C PRO A 22 -7.25 -9.28 9.29
N MET A 23 -7.40 -10.58 9.56
CA MET A 23 -8.62 -11.33 9.31
C MET A 23 -9.33 -11.64 10.64
N PRO A 24 -10.65 -11.86 10.63
CA PRO A 24 -11.42 -12.12 11.85
C PRO A 24 -11.00 -13.39 12.60
N ASP A 25 -10.38 -14.35 11.91
CA ASP A 25 -9.85 -15.60 12.48
C ASP A 25 -8.47 -15.42 13.15
N GLY A 26 -7.95 -14.19 13.21
CA GLY A 26 -6.65 -13.86 13.77
C GLY A 26 -5.47 -14.05 12.81
N THR A 27 -5.72 -14.47 11.57
CA THR A 27 -4.69 -14.54 10.52
C THR A 27 -4.49 -13.19 9.85
N PHE A 28 -3.54 -13.11 8.89
CA PHE A 28 -3.27 -11.88 8.16
C PHE A 28 -2.93 -12.15 6.69
N GLU A 29 -3.41 -11.27 5.83
CA GLU A 29 -2.99 -11.20 4.44
C GLU A 29 -1.86 -10.17 4.28
N LYS A 30 -0.94 -10.42 3.36
CA LYS A 30 0.15 -9.51 3.00
C LYS A 30 -0.04 -9.06 1.56
N TRP A 31 -0.20 -7.75 1.37
CA TRP A 31 -0.43 -7.15 0.07
C TRP A 31 0.66 -6.14 -0.23
N ARG A 32 1.27 -6.20 -1.41
CA ARG A 32 2.10 -5.09 -1.87
C ARG A 32 1.18 -3.95 -2.26
N LEU A 33 1.49 -2.73 -1.82
CA LEU A 33 0.71 -1.55 -2.19
C LEU A 33 0.64 -1.36 -3.71
N SER A 34 1.71 -1.73 -4.44
CA SER A 34 1.77 -1.71 -5.90
C SER A 34 0.73 -2.58 -6.60
N ASP A 35 0.21 -3.60 -5.92
CA ASP A 35 -0.69 -4.59 -6.52
C ASP A 35 -2.17 -4.20 -6.31
N LEU A 36 -2.44 -3.24 -5.42
CA LEU A 36 -3.79 -2.81 -5.09
C LEU A 36 -4.33 -1.83 -6.15
N LEU A 37 -5.64 -1.93 -6.39
CA LEU A 37 -6.38 -0.90 -7.13
C LEU A 37 -6.68 0.26 -6.18
N LEU A 38 -6.29 1.46 -6.58
CA LEU A 38 -6.71 2.70 -5.96
C LEU A 38 -7.88 3.24 -6.78
N LEU A 39 -9.00 3.57 -6.11
CA LEU A 39 -10.22 4.13 -6.69
C LEU A 39 -10.33 5.62 -6.39
#